data_AF-K5VUZ1-F1
#
_entry.id   AF-K5VUZ1-F1
#
_cell.length_a   1.000
_cell.length_b   1.000
_cell.length_c   1.000
_cell.angle_alpha   90.00
_cell.angle_beta   90.00
_cell.angle_gamma   90.00
#
_symmetry.space_group_name_H-M   'P 1'
#
loop_
_entity.id
_entity.type
_entity.pdbx_description
1 polymer ?
#
loop_
_entity_poly.entity_id
_entity_poly.type
_entity_poly.pdbx_seq_one_letter_code
_entity_poly.pdbx_strand_id
1 'polypeptide(L)'
;MINGRRHGELAERIANDIKKRRRLDAGIDQLPFNPMNLPGNNPEVKQARELEGGIVIIGRPTFKEFMAGLKRGWLESLEIVDKEERLSRELENDGRFDEPELEPSTSFNAGEDEPIPTPSKLKPSFVPPHLKSGARPPSSQNDHQPIPSALNIPPASIPPQPPLLLVPFLNYIGLTQIPHMIWEFFNERHKVRSGAEAAYRIIVGETRPVTAPSNFEDADPTPAEPFQAEPLSEPLDINFNKDFEAYYKASFVKDFTSEIQKAREGYYQELSKKLETARALARGSREPTKDEVNYPPPTEVELRAERMKKELRWRSDEAGWDIVKPSSSVAWDERFRSTLRVFVEPSSEREAEFRRQAEEIMSSVARKEEEQQ
;
A
#
# COMPACT_ATOMS: atom_id res chain seq x y z
N MET A 1 -1.47 -3.98 14.42
CA MET A 1 -1.71 -4.91 13.29
C MET A 1 -1.91 -4.08 12.03
N ILE A 2 -1.16 -4.36 10.97
CA ILE A 2 -1.24 -3.67 9.68
C ILE A 2 -1.84 -4.67 8.69
N ASN A 3 -3.01 -4.37 8.14
CA ASN A 3 -3.69 -5.23 7.18
C ASN A 3 -3.78 -4.51 5.83
N GLY A 4 -3.37 -5.19 4.76
CA GLY A 4 -3.68 -4.77 3.38
C GLY A 4 -5.05 -5.33 2.99
N ARG A 5 -5.95 -4.48 2.48
CA ARG A 5 -7.24 -4.93 1.93
C ARG A 5 -7.09 -5.40 0.48
N ARG A 6 -6.06 -4.90 -0.20
CA ARG A 6 -5.75 -5.17 -1.61
C ARG A 6 -4.30 -5.57 -1.78
N HIS A 7 -4.01 -6.21 -2.91
CA HIS A 7 -2.65 -6.48 -3.33
C HIS A 7 -1.87 -5.17 -3.49
N GLY A 8 -0.63 -5.15 -3.03
CA GLY A 8 0.28 -4.00 -3.13
C GLY A 8 0.09 -2.91 -2.08
N GLU A 9 -1.06 -2.84 -1.40
CA GLU A 9 -1.33 -1.80 -0.39
C GLU A 9 -0.33 -1.84 0.77
N LEU A 10 0.05 -3.04 1.23
CA LEU A 10 1.04 -3.21 2.28
C LEU A 10 2.43 -2.74 1.82
N ALA A 11 2.82 -3.10 0.59
CA ALA A 11 4.10 -2.71 0.01
C ALA A 11 4.23 -1.19 -0.11
N GLU A 12 3.16 -0.52 -0.55
CA GLU A 12 3.12 0.94 -0.65
C GLU A 12 3.20 1.60 0.71
N ARG A 13 2.43 1.11 1.68
CA ARG A 13 2.44 1.64 3.06
C ARG A 13 3.83 1.54 3.68
N ILE A 14 4.46 0.37 3.59
CA ILE A 14 5.82 0.15 4.13
C ILE A 14 6.83 1.07 3.44
N ALA A 15 6.77 1.17 2.11
CA ALA A 15 7.67 2.06 1.36
C ALA A 15 7.50 3.52 1.80
N ASN A 16 6.27 3.99 1.97
CA ASN A 16 5.97 5.35 2.40
C ASN A 16 6.39 5.60 3.86
N ASP A 17 6.19 4.63 4.77
CA ASP A 17 6.62 4.73 6.17
C ASP A 17 8.16 4.82 6.27
N ILE A 18 8.89 4.03 5.47
CA ILE A 18 10.36 4.11 5.39
C ILE A 18 10.82 5.44 4.81
N LYS A 19 10.23 5.89 3.69
CA LYS A 19 10.56 7.19 3.09
C LYS A 19 10.30 8.33 4.05
N LYS A 20 9.17 8.31 4.76
CA LYS A 20 8.84 9.31 5.78
C LYS A 20 9.89 9.34 6.88
N ARG A 21 10.32 8.17 7.36
CA ARG A 21 11.41 8.08 8.36
C ARG A 21 12.72 8.65 7.81
N ARG A 22 13.13 8.25 6.61
CA ARG A 22 14.35 8.78 5.96
C ARG A 22 14.29 10.30 5.78
N ARG A 23 13.12 10.86 5.46
CA ARG A 23 12.91 12.32 5.35
C ARG A 23 13.04 13.04 6.70
N LEU A 24 12.53 12.44 7.78
CA LEU A 24 12.71 12.95 9.15
C LEU A 24 14.18 12.91 9.56
N ASP A 25 14.87 11.78 9.31
CA ASP A 25 16.28 11.59 9.64
C ASP A 25 17.19 12.53 8.82
N ALA A 26 16.81 12.84 7.58
CA ALA A 26 17.47 13.83 6.73
C ALA A 26 17.12 15.29 7.09
N GLY A 27 16.21 15.53 8.04
CA GLY A 27 15.76 16.87 8.44
C GLY A 27 14.94 17.61 7.40
N ILE A 28 14.43 16.91 6.37
CA ILE A 28 13.57 17.48 5.33
C ILE A 28 12.17 17.74 5.88
N ASP A 29 11.63 16.76 6.61
CA ASP A 29 10.36 16.89 7.30
C ASP A 29 10.60 17.19 8.78
N GLN A 30 9.73 18.01 9.38
CA GLN A 30 9.74 18.26 10.81
C GLN A 30 8.77 17.31 11.51
N LEU A 31 9.16 16.80 12.68
CA LEU A 31 8.24 16.05 13.54
C LEU A 31 7.04 16.95 13.88
N PRO A 32 5.80 16.46 13.77
CA PRO A 32 4.64 17.26 14.16
C PRO A 32 4.80 17.67 15.62
N PHE A 33 4.75 18.96 15.89
CA PHE A 33 4.84 19.50 17.24
C PHE A 33 3.71 18.91 18.08
N ASN A 34 4.04 18.01 18.99
CA ASN A 34 3.08 17.40 19.89
C ASN A 34 3.21 18.10 21.25
N PRO A 35 2.27 19.00 21.62
CA PRO A 35 2.37 19.77 22.87
C PRO A 35 2.27 18.90 24.14
N MET A 36 1.91 17.62 23.98
CA MET A 36 1.78 16.66 25.07
C MET A 36 2.88 15.60 24.97
N ASN A 37 4.07 15.93 25.46
CA ASN A 37 5.16 14.97 25.64
C ASN A 37 4.83 14.05 26.81
N LEU A 38 4.08 12.98 26.52
CA LEU A 38 3.90 11.87 27.45
C LEU A 38 5.27 11.20 27.71
N PRO A 39 5.57 10.78 28.96
CA PRO A 39 6.78 10.02 29.25
C PRO A 39 6.80 8.74 28.41
N GLY A 40 7.87 8.55 27.63
CA GLY A 40 8.04 7.42 26.70
C GLY A 40 7.83 7.73 25.21
N ASN A 41 7.45 8.96 24.83
CA ASN A 41 7.27 9.35 23.42
C ASN A 41 8.55 9.87 22.73
N ASN A 42 9.74 9.57 23.28
CA ASN A 42 11.00 9.92 22.62
C ASN A 42 11.17 9.03 21.36
N PRO A 43 11.40 9.59 20.15
CA PRO A 43 11.61 8.80 18.94
C PRO A 43 12.72 7.74 19.08
N GLU A 44 13.79 8.03 19.83
CA GLU A 44 14.89 7.09 20.04
C GLU A 44 14.47 5.87 20.87
N VAL A 45 13.68 6.09 21.93
CA VAL A 45 13.15 5.01 22.78
C VAL A 45 12.16 4.16 21.98
N LYS A 46 11.35 4.79 21.13
CA LYS A 46 10.43 4.08 20.23
C LYS A 46 11.22 3.21 19.24
N GLN A 47 12.28 3.73 18.64
CA GLN A 47 13.16 2.97 17.77
C GLN A 47 13.83 1.79 18.50
N ALA A 48 14.37 2.02 19.70
CA ALA A 48 14.97 0.94 20.49
C ALA A 48 13.97 -0.18 20.78
N ARG A 49 12.73 0.18 21.15
CA ARG A 49 11.64 -0.77 21.39
C ARG A 49 11.20 -1.50 20.12
N GLU A 50 11.19 -0.82 18.98
CA GLU A 50 10.92 -1.45 17.68
C GLU A 50 12.01 -2.48 17.33
N LEU A 51 13.28 -2.16 17.57
CA LEU A 51 14.43 -3.03 17.30
C LEU A 51 14.51 -4.24 18.25
N GLU A 52 14.16 -4.05 19.52
CA GLU A 52 14.04 -5.13 20.51
C GLU A 52 12.84 -6.03 20.22
N GLY A 53 11.77 -5.44 19.66
CA GLY A 53 10.61 -6.16 19.20
C GLY A 53 10.87 -6.99 17.94
N GLY A 54 9.79 -7.46 17.33
CA GLY A 54 9.84 -8.25 16.10
C GLY A 54 8.67 -7.92 15.17
N ILE A 55 8.88 -8.14 13.88
CA ILE A 55 7.82 -8.02 12.86
C ILE A 55 7.29 -9.42 12.56
N VAL A 56 5.99 -9.63 12.80
CA VAL A 56 5.32 -10.89 12.48
C VAL A 56 4.71 -10.80 11.08
N ILE A 57 5.16 -11.66 10.17
CA ILE A 57 4.68 -11.73 8.79
C ILE A 57 3.90 -13.04 8.62
N ILE A 58 2.65 -12.93 8.19
CA ILE A 58 1.73 -14.06 8.10
C ILE A 58 1.46 -14.38 6.64
N GLY A 59 1.99 -15.52 6.19
CA GLY A 59 1.82 -16.02 4.83
C GLY A 59 2.79 -15.45 3.79
N ARG A 60 2.89 -16.17 2.66
CA ARG A 60 3.74 -15.81 1.52
C ARG A 60 3.40 -14.48 0.83
N PRO A 61 2.12 -14.14 0.55
CA PRO A 61 1.83 -12.90 -0.17
C PRO A 61 2.23 -11.65 0.63
N THR A 62 2.03 -11.66 1.95
CA THR A 62 2.43 -10.55 2.82
C THR A 62 3.95 -10.42 2.90
N PHE A 63 4.68 -11.54 2.86
CA PHE A 63 6.14 -11.54 2.79
C PHE A 63 6.65 -10.91 1.48
N LYS A 64 6.06 -11.26 0.32
CA LYS A 64 6.40 -10.65 -0.97
C LYS A 64 6.17 -9.13 -0.94
N GLU A 65 5.01 -8.69 -0.44
CA GLU A 65 4.68 -7.27 -0.32
C GLU A 65 5.59 -6.54 0.67
N PHE A 66 5.90 -7.15 1.82
CA PHE A 66 6.81 -6.58 2.81
C PHE A 66 8.19 -6.33 2.21
N MET A 67 8.76 -7.33 1.55
CA MET A 67 10.09 -7.24 0.95
C MET A 67 10.12 -6.26 -0.23
N ALA A 68 9.07 -6.24 -1.07
CA ALA A 68 8.93 -5.25 -2.13
C ALA A 68 8.82 -3.83 -1.58
N GLY A 69 8.05 -3.62 -0.51
CA GLY A 69 7.92 -2.34 0.18
C GLY A 69 9.23 -1.89 0.83
N LEU A 70 9.97 -2.83 1.44
CA LEU A 70 11.28 -2.58 2.04
C LEU A 70 12.30 -2.16 0.97
N LYS A 71 12.42 -2.93 -0.12
CA LYS A 71 13.28 -2.61 -1.26
C LYS A 71 12.94 -1.24 -1.82
N ARG A 72 11.66 -1.00 -2.07
CA ARG A 72 11.14 0.28 -2.57
C ARG A 72 11.46 1.46 -1.65
N GLY A 73 11.21 1.32 -0.35
CA GLY A 73 11.41 2.40 0.63
C GLY A 73 12.87 2.84 0.77
N TRP A 74 13.82 1.92 0.64
CA TRP A 74 15.25 2.20 0.76
C TRP A 74 15.93 2.56 -0.57
N LEU A 75 15.45 2.07 -1.71
CA LEU A 75 16.03 2.37 -3.03
C LEU A 75 15.43 3.58 -3.73
N GLU A 76 14.12 3.80 -3.61
CA GLU A 76 13.49 4.93 -4.30
C GLU A 76 13.86 6.28 -3.68
N SER A 77 13.65 7.32 -4.48
CA SER A 77 13.83 8.72 -4.12
C SER A 77 12.97 9.13 -2.91
N LEU A 78 13.46 10.09 -2.14
CA LEU A 78 12.76 10.72 -1.01
C LEU A 78 11.70 11.74 -1.45
N GLU A 79 11.59 12.00 -2.75
CA GLU A 79 10.57 12.87 -3.30
C GLU A 79 9.17 12.36 -2.95
N ILE A 80 8.33 13.27 -2.46
CA ILE A 80 6.91 13.01 -2.26
C ILE A 80 6.29 12.99 -3.65
N VAL A 81 6.10 11.78 -4.14
CA VAL A 81 5.39 11.54 -5.38
C VAL A 81 3.92 11.37 -5.04
N ASP A 82 3.11 12.38 -5.33
CA ASP A 82 1.67 12.21 -5.34
C ASP A 82 1.27 11.45 -6.62
N LYS A 83 0.87 10.19 -6.43
CA LYS A 83 0.41 9.32 -7.52
C LYS A 83 -0.86 9.85 -8.16
N GLU A 84 -1.71 10.51 -7.38
CA GLU A 84 -2.95 11.10 -7.87
C GLU A 84 -2.63 12.29 -8.77
N GLU A 85 -1.68 13.15 -8.39
CA GLU A 85 -1.26 14.27 -9.23
C GLU A 85 -0.56 13.82 -10.53
N ARG A 86 0.30 12.80 -10.47
CA ARG A 86 0.91 12.24 -11.69
C ARG A 86 -0.16 11.68 -12.62
N LEU A 87 -1.11 10.92 -12.06
CA LEU A 87 -2.20 10.36 -12.82
C LEU A 87 -3.12 11.44 -13.40
N SER A 88 -3.42 12.51 -12.65
CA SER A 88 -4.29 13.59 -13.13
C SER A 88 -3.67 14.26 -14.36
N ARG A 89 -2.37 14.58 -14.31
CA ARG A 89 -1.63 15.14 -15.45
C ARG A 89 -1.66 14.21 -16.67
N GLU A 90 -1.54 12.91 -16.47
CA GLU A 90 -1.65 11.94 -17.57
C GLU A 90 -3.06 11.88 -18.16
N LEU A 91 -4.10 11.89 -17.32
CA LEU A 91 -5.50 11.77 -17.76
C LEU A 91 -6.05 13.07 -18.37
N GLU A 92 -5.52 14.23 -17.96
CA GLU A 92 -5.79 15.53 -18.58
C GLU A 92 -5.32 15.58 -20.03
N ASN A 93 -4.18 14.97 -20.34
CA ASN A 93 -3.61 14.94 -21.69
C ASN A 93 -4.24 13.90 -22.64
N ASP A 94 -5.11 13.02 -22.14
CA ASP A 94 -5.70 11.92 -22.92
C ASP A 94 -6.92 12.37 -23.77
N GLY A 95 -7.39 13.61 -23.64
CA GLY A 95 -8.43 14.22 -24.47
C GLY A 95 -9.82 13.56 -24.44
N ARG A 96 -10.04 12.51 -23.63
CA ARG A 96 -11.34 11.82 -23.54
C ARG A 96 -12.48 12.66 -22.98
N PHE A 97 -12.15 13.74 -22.28
CA PHE A 97 -13.11 14.72 -21.76
C PHE A 97 -13.14 16.00 -22.59
N ASP A 98 -12.42 16.04 -23.71
CA ASP A 98 -12.51 17.18 -24.62
C ASP A 98 -13.88 17.17 -25.28
N GLU A 99 -14.41 18.35 -25.49
CA GLU A 99 -15.66 18.51 -26.20
C GLU A 99 -15.37 18.43 -27.69
N PRO A 100 -16.07 17.58 -28.47
CA PRO A 100 -15.96 17.65 -29.92
C PRO A 100 -16.39 19.06 -30.33
N GLU A 101 -15.51 19.78 -31.05
CA GLU A 101 -15.85 21.08 -31.61
C GLU A 101 -17.15 20.93 -32.39
N LEU A 102 -18.19 21.62 -31.92
CA LEU A 102 -19.43 21.76 -32.67
C LEU A 102 -19.07 22.50 -33.95
N GLU A 103 -19.10 21.78 -35.08
CA GLU A 103 -19.16 22.37 -36.41
C GLU A 103 -20.08 23.60 -36.35
N PRO A 104 -19.61 24.79 -36.75
CA PRO A 104 -20.40 26.00 -36.64
C PRO A 104 -21.65 25.84 -37.51
N SER A 105 -22.77 25.53 -36.87
CA SER A 105 -24.07 25.51 -37.52
C SER A 105 -24.40 26.95 -37.94
N THR A 106 -24.11 27.19 -39.22
CA THR A 106 -24.68 28.19 -40.11
C THR A 106 -25.85 28.97 -39.51
N SER A 107 -25.61 30.27 -39.29
CA SER A 107 -26.57 31.37 -39.48
C SER A 107 -27.95 31.19 -38.82
N PHE A 108 -28.03 31.58 -37.55
CA PHE A 108 -29.26 32.19 -37.05
C PHE A 108 -29.44 33.57 -37.71
N ASN A 109 -30.30 33.62 -38.72
CA ASN A 109 -30.97 34.85 -39.12
C ASN A 109 -31.90 35.27 -37.96
N ALA A 110 -31.43 36.17 -37.11
CA ALA A 110 -32.29 36.94 -36.22
C ALA A 110 -32.48 38.32 -36.86
N GLY A 111 -33.67 38.53 -37.44
CA GLY A 111 -34.11 39.83 -37.91
C GLY A 111 -34.36 40.79 -36.75
N GLU A 112 -33.99 42.04 -37.01
CA GLU A 112 -34.66 43.30 -36.64
C GLU A 112 -34.97 43.61 -35.15
N ASP A 113 -34.20 44.58 -34.65
CA ASP A 113 -34.64 45.79 -33.96
C ASP A 113 -35.54 45.69 -32.72
N GLU A 114 -34.91 45.59 -31.54
CA GLU A 114 -35.38 46.34 -30.36
C GLU A 114 -34.18 46.95 -29.60
N PRO A 115 -34.20 48.25 -29.25
CA PRO A 115 -33.12 48.89 -28.52
C PRO A 115 -33.18 48.53 -27.04
N ILE A 116 -32.02 48.22 -26.45
CA ILE A 116 -31.82 48.02 -25.01
C ILE A 116 -31.96 49.37 -24.28
N PRO A 117 -32.78 49.48 -23.22
CA PRO A 117 -32.50 50.42 -22.15
C PRO A 117 -32.65 49.75 -20.79
N THR A 118 -31.56 49.60 -20.05
CA THR A 118 -31.45 50.02 -18.64
C THR A 118 -30.15 49.49 -17.99
N PRO A 119 -29.27 50.38 -17.49
CA PRO A 119 -28.24 49.99 -16.53
C PRO A 119 -28.90 49.78 -15.15
N SER A 120 -29.11 48.53 -14.76
CA SER A 120 -29.53 48.18 -13.40
C SER A 120 -28.40 48.45 -12.41
N LYS A 121 -28.58 49.50 -11.60
CA LYS A 121 -27.82 49.78 -10.38
C LYS A 121 -28.13 48.69 -9.35
N LEU A 122 -27.35 47.61 -9.36
CA LEU A 122 -27.26 46.72 -8.21
C LEU A 122 -26.37 47.37 -7.15
N LYS A 123 -26.95 47.63 -5.98
CA LYS A 123 -26.24 48.07 -4.77
C LYS A 123 -25.28 46.94 -4.32
N PRO A 124 -24.05 47.24 -3.90
CA PRO A 124 -23.19 46.21 -3.31
C PRO A 124 -23.85 45.68 -2.03
N SER A 125 -24.15 44.38 -2.00
CA SER A 125 -24.53 43.68 -0.78
C SER A 125 -23.40 43.83 0.24
N PHE A 126 -23.76 44.46 1.35
CA PHE A 126 -22.94 44.57 2.54
C PHE A 126 -22.75 43.16 3.12
N VAL A 127 -21.54 42.61 3.04
CA VAL A 127 -21.19 41.38 3.74
C VAL A 127 -20.80 41.78 5.18
N PRO A 128 -21.53 41.34 6.22
CA PRO A 128 -21.21 41.69 7.59
C PRO A 128 -19.80 41.18 7.98
N PRO A 129 -18.96 42.00 8.66
CA PRO A 129 -17.54 41.71 8.86
C PRO A 129 -17.24 40.66 9.95
N HIS A 130 -18.25 39.91 10.42
CA HIS A 130 -18.13 39.06 11.62
C HIS A 130 -17.91 37.56 11.34
N LEU A 131 -17.72 37.15 10.08
CA LEU A 131 -17.42 35.76 9.71
C LEU A 131 -16.01 35.57 9.13
N LYS A 132 -15.09 36.50 9.40
CA LYS A 132 -13.64 36.35 9.13
C LYS A 132 -12.89 35.94 10.40
N SER A 133 -13.28 34.83 11.02
CA SER A 133 -12.45 34.15 12.01
C SER A 133 -12.72 32.65 12.00
N GLY A 134 -12.68 32.05 10.82
CA GLY A 134 -12.37 30.63 10.67
C GLY A 134 -10.92 30.56 10.24
N ALA A 135 -10.03 30.17 11.14
CA ALA A 135 -8.66 29.84 10.81
C ALA A 135 -8.68 28.94 9.58
N ARG A 136 -8.09 29.43 8.48
CA ARG A 136 -7.69 28.56 7.38
C ARG A 136 -6.82 27.48 8.06
N PRO A 137 -7.14 26.18 7.98
CA PRO A 137 -6.13 25.19 8.33
C PRO A 137 -4.89 25.57 7.52
N PRO A 138 -3.67 25.53 8.09
CA PRO A 138 -2.49 25.67 7.26
C PRO A 138 -2.63 24.59 6.20
N SER A 139 -2.96 24.99 4.97
CA SER A 139 -2.66 24.18 3.82
C SER A 139 -1.16 23.99 3.93
N SER A 140 -0.73 22.76 4.22
CA SER A 140 0.64 22.32 4.12
C SER A 140 1.03 22.40 2.64
N GLN A 141 1.11 23.63 2.13
CA GLN A 141 1.97 24.02 1.04
C GLN A 141 3.38 23.92 1.61
N ASN A 142 3.85 22.69 1.85
CA ASN A 142 5.28 22.47 1.80
C ASN A 142 5.63 22.67 0.33
N ASP A 143 6.11 23.87 0.03
CA ASP A 143 6.71 24.22 -1.25
C ASP A 143 7.60 23.06 -1.71
N HIS A 144 7.39 22.61 -2.94
CA HIS A 144 8.22 21.65 -3.64
C HIS A 144 9.61 22.27 -3.93
N GLN A 145 10.37 22.59 -2.91
CA GLN A 145 11.80 22.79 -3.06
C GLN A 145 12.36 21.42 -3.49
N PRO A 146 12.97 21.31 -4.68
CA PRO A 146 13.54 20.05 -5.14
C PRO A 146 14.59 19.60 -4.10
N ILE A 147 14.45 18.36 -3.62
CA ILE A 147 15.37 17.82 -2.62
C ILE A 147 16.77 17.85 -3.25
N PRO A 148 17.79 18.38 -2.56
CA PRO A 148 19.16 18.37 -3.06
C PRO A 148 19.57 16.97 -3.49
N SER A 149 20.12 16.82 -4.69
CA SER A 149 20.42 15.50 -5.27
C SER A 149 21.29 14.63 -4.35
N ALA A 150 22.16 15.23 -3.54
CA ALA A 150 22.99 14.54 -2.54
C ALA A 150 22.16 13.81 -1.45
N LEU A 151 21.00 14.34 -1.08
CA LEU A 151 20.10 13.73 -0.08
C LEU A 151 19.15 12.69 -0.69
N ASN A 152 19.02 12.67 -2.02
CA ASN A 152 18.10 11.79 -2.73
C ASN A 152 18.73 10.44 -3.12
N ILE A 153 20.03 10.27 -2.89
CA ILE A 153 20.76 9.04 -3.18
C ILE A 153 20.37 7.95 -2.15
N PRO A 154 20.09 6.70 -2.58
CA PRO A 154 19.83 5.61 -1.65
C PRO A 154 21.04 5.36 -0.73
N PRO A 155 20.84 5.13 0.57
CA PRO A 155 21.95 5.02 1.53
C PRO A 155 22.81 3.78 1.24
N ALA A 156 24.13 3.90 1.36
CA ALA A 156 25.03 2.76 1.09
C ALA A 156 24.80 1.57 2.03
N SER A 157 24.45 1.84 3.29
CA SER A 157 24.09 0.85 4.30
C SER A 157 22.70 1.11 4.86
N ILE A 158 21.97 0.03 5.14
CA ILE A 158 20.62 0.10 5.71
C ILE A 158 20.76 0.03 7.24
N PRO A 159 20.06 0.87 8.00
CA PRO A 159 20.09 0.80 9.46
C PRO A 159 19.53 -0.54 9.95
N PRO A 160 19.92 -0.98 11.17
CA PRO A 160 19.45 -2.25 11.72
C PRO A 160 17.93 -2.33 11.65
N GLN A 161 17.43 -3.48 11.21
CA GLN A 161 16.00 -3.76 11.12
C GLN A 161 15.60 -4.72 12.24
N PRO A 162 14.35 -4.64 12.73
CA PRO A 162 13.84 -5.62 13.67
C PRO A 162 13.80 -7.02 13.06
N PRO A 163 14.00 -8.07 13.87
CA PRO A 163 13.90 -9.46 13.40
C PRO A 163 12.49 -9.80 12.89
N LEU A 164 12.44 -10.65 11.88
CA LEU A 164 11.23 -11.10 11.20
C LEU A 164 10.81 -12.47 11.72
N LEU A 165 9.55 -12.64 12.08
CA LEU A 165 8.94 -13.94 12.31
C LEU A 165 8.08 -14.30 11.10
N LEU A 166 8.42 -15.40 10.43
CA LEU A 166 7.66 -15.92 9.30
C LEU A 166 6.67 -16.98 9.78
N VAL A 167 5.38 -16.67 9.74
CA VAL A 167 4.30 -17.56 10.18
C VAL A 167 3.61 -18.14 8.95
N PRO A 168 3.65 -19.47 8.75
CA PRO A 168 3.05 -20.07 7.58
C PRO A 168 1.53 -19.95 7.64
N PHE A 169 0.94 -19.48 6.55
CA PHE A 169 -0.51 -19.34 6.41
C PHE A 169 -0.93 -19.69 4.99
N LEU A 170 -1.91 -20.58 4.89
CA LEU A 170 -2.57 -20.98 3.66
C LEU A 170 -4.07 -20.78 3.84
N ASN A 171 -4.71 -20.14 2.86
CA ASN A 171 -6.15 -20.00 2.81
C ASN A 171 -6.67 -20.67 1.53
N TYR A 172 -7.39 -21.77 1.69
CA TYR A 172 -8.04 -22.45 0.59
C TYR A 172 -9.24 -21.64 0.12
N ILE A 173 -9.17 -21.09 -1.10
CA ILE A 173 -10.24 -20.29 -1.70
C ILE A 173 -10.73 -20.96 -2.98
N GLY A 174 -12.05 -21.17 -3.07
CA GLY A 174 -12.73 -21.64 -4.28
C GLY A 174 -13.43 -22.99 -4.10
N LEU A 175 -14.40 -23.27 -4.97
CA LEU A 175 -15.24 -24.47 -4.89
C LEU A 175 -14.43 -25.77 -4.99
N THR A 176 -13.38 -25.78 -5.82
CA THR A 176 -12.50 -26.95 -6.00
C THR A 176 -11.68 -27.26 -4.74
N GLN A 177 -11.51 -26.29 -3.84
CA GLN A 177 -10.72 -26.43 -2.62
C GLN A 177 -11.58 -26.74 -1.38
N ILE A 178 -12.92 -26.82 -1.51
CA ILE A 178 -13.84 -27.16 -0.40
C ILE A 178 -13.44 -28.46 0.32
N PRO A 179 -13.04 -29.55 -0.36
CA PRO A 179 -12.59 -30.75 0.34
C PRO A 179 -11.40 -30.49 1.27
N HIS A 180 -10.43 -29.67 0.84
CA HIS A 180 -9.29 -29.28 1.67
C HIS A 180 -9.72 -28.40 2.85
N MET A 181 -10.68 -27.49 2.64
CA MET A 181 -11.23 -26.66 3.73
C MET A 181 -11.89 -27.51 4.81
N ILE A 182 -12.72 -28.49 4.43
CA ILE A 182 -13.38 -29.40 5.38
C ILE A 182 -12.33 -30.25 6.11
N TRP A 183 -11.36 -30.78 5.37
CA TRP A 183 -10.28 -31.56 5.96
C TRP A 183 -9.47 -30.76 6.98
N GLU A 184 -9.10 -29.52 6.66
CA GLU A 184 -8.39 -28.64 7.56
C GLU A 184 -9.20 -28.30 8.81
N PHE A 185 -10.50 -28.04 8.67
CA PHE A 185 -11.39 -27.70 9.79
C PHE A 185 -11.39 -28.79 10.87
N PHE A 186 -11.39 -30.07 10.48
CA PHE A 186 -11.30 -31.17 11.45
C PHE A 186 -9.87 -31.41 11.98
N ASN A 187 -8.86 -30.87 11.31
CA ASN A 187 -7.45 -31.10 11.61
C ASN A 187 -6.71 -29.83 12.08
N GLU A 188 -7.38 -28.82 12.63
CA GLU A 188 -6.78 -27.52 12.98
C GLU A 188 -5.66 -27.55 14.04
N ARG A 189 -5.48 -28.69 14.74
CA ARG A 189 -4.45 -28.85 15.79
C ARG A 189 -3.05 -28.43 15.33
N HIS A 190 -2.69 -28.73 14.09
CA HIS A 190 -1.38 -28.36 13.54
C HIS A 190 -1.24 -26.83 13.35
N LYS A 191 -2.32 -26.11 13.02
CA LYS A 191 -2.31 -24.64 12.90
C LYS A 191 -2.14 -23.98 14.27
N VAL A 192 -2.87 -24.49 15.28
CA VAL A 192 -2.73 -24.01 16.66
C VAL A 192 -1.31 -24.25 17.18
N ARG A 193 -0.76 -25.44 16.92
CA ARG A 193 0.62 -25.78 17.27
C ARG A 193 1.62 -24.85 16.58
N SER A 194 1.50 -24.65 15.27
CA SER A 194 2.35 -23.72 14.51
C SER A 194 2.29 -22.29 15.07
N GLY A 195 1.10 -21.80 15.42
CA GLY A 195 0.92 -20.49 16.06
C GLY A 195 1.56 -20.41 17.46
N ALA A 196 1.43 -21.46 18.26
CA ALA A 196 2.05 -21.53 19.60
C ALA A 196 3.59 -21.59 19.51
N GLU A 197 4.13 -22.39 18.60
CA GLU A 197 5.57 -22.47 18.33
C GLU A 197 6.10 -21.12 17.83
N ALA A 198 5.36 -20.46 16.93
CA ALA A 198 5.71 -19.12 16.45
C ALA A 198 5.74 -18.08 17.58
N ALA A 199 4.75 -18.09 18.49
CA ALA A 199 4.74 -17.21 19.65
C ALA A 199 5.91 -17.51 20.61
N TYR A 200 6.21 -18.79 20.82
CA TYR A 200 7.33 -19.22 21.65
C TYR A 200 8.68 -18.73 21.10
N ARG A 201 8.89 -18.78 19.78
CA ARG A 201 10.10 -18.23 19.12
C ARG A 201 10.30 -16.74 19.40
N ILE A 202 9.23 -15.94 19.42
CA ILE A 202 9.30 -14.51 19.77
C ILE A 202 9.73 -14.34 21.23
N ILE A 203 9.12 -15.11 22.13
CA ILE A 203 9.33 -14.99 23.58
C ILE A 203 10.78 -15.36 23.95
N VAL A 204 11.33 -16.43 23.36
CA VAL A 204 12.73 -16.84 23.61
C VAL A 204 13.73 -15.92 22.92
N GLY A 205 13.35 -15.34 21.78
CA GLY A 205 14.09 -14.28 21.12
C GLY A 205 15.34 -14.72 20.35
N GLU A 206 15.49 -16.01 20.05
CA GLU A 206 16.63 -16.50 19.27
C GLU A 206 16.48 -16.12 17.78
N THR A 207 17.51 -15.51 17.22
CA THR A 207 17.50 -14.99 15.84
C THR A 207 18.75 -15.38 15.08
N ARG A 208 18.62 -15.53 13.76
CA ARG A 208 19.75 -15.71 12.84
C ARG A 208 19.65 -14.75 11.64
N PRO A 209 20.74 -14.48 10.91
CA PRO A 209 20.69 -13.77 9.64
C PRO A 209 19.82 -14.49 8.60
N VAL A 210 19.20 -13.71 7.70
CA VAL A 210 18.43 -14.26 6.57
C VAL A 210 19.35 -15.00 5.59
N THR A 211 18.94 -16.20 5.19
CA THR A 211 19.62 -16.98 4.15
C THR A 211 19.06 -16.61 2.77
N ALA A 212 19.86 -15.91 1.98
CA ALA A 212 19.57 -15.50 0.62
C ALA A 212 20.53 -16.17 -0.37
N PRO A 213 20.14 -16.40 -1.64
CA PRO A 213 21.02 -17.02 -2.61
C PRO A 213 22.13 -16.04 -2.98
N SER A 214 23.34 -16.58 -3.13
CA SER A 214 24.58 -15.84 -3.35
C SER A 214 24.57 -14.99 -4.62
N ASN A 215 23.82 -15.42 -5.64
CA ASN A 215 23.85 -14.87 -7.01
C ASN A 215 22.54 -14.15 -7.38
N PHE A 216 22.10 -13.18 -6.57
CA PHE A 216 21.12 -12.19 -7.04
C PHE A 216 21.86 -11.11 -7.85
N GLU A 217 22.44 -11.48 -8.98
CA GLU A 217 22.72 -10.48 -10.02
C GLU A 217 21.36 -10.14 -10.66
N ASP A 218 21.06 -8.85 -10.80
CA ASP A 218 19.87 -8.35 -11.50
C ASP A 218 19.89 -8.91 -12.93
N ALA A 219 19.23 -10.06 -13.12
CA ALA A 219 19.16 -10.71 -14.40
C ALA A 219 18.29 -9.88 -15.34
N ASP A 220 18.92 -9.03 -16.13
CA ASP A 220 18.40 -8.63 -17.43
C ASP A 220 17.92 -9.90 -18.16
N PRO A 221 16.75 -9.88 -18.82
CA PRO A 221 16.17 -11.04 -19.48
C PRO A 221 16.99 -11.41 -20.72
N THR A 222 18.11 -12.09 -20.50
CA THR A 222 18.94 -12.68 -21.55
C THR A 222 18.36 -14.06 -21.89
N PRO A 223 18.28 -14.48 -23.17
CA PRO A 223 17.52 -15.66 -23.54
C PRO A 223 18.22 -16.96 -23.10
N ALA A 224 17.51 -17.72 -22.26
CA ALA A 224 17.56 -19.18 -22.11
C ALA A 224 18.94 -19.85 -22.23
N GLU A 225 19.72 -19.84 -21.15
CA GLU A 225 20.61 -20.96 -20.89
C GLU A 225 19.87 -22.05 -20.07
N PRO A 226 20.06 -23.35 -20.40
CA PRO A 226 19.37 -24.44 -19.74
C PRO A 226 19.79 -24.52 -18.27
N PHE A 227 18.79 -24.34 -17.39
CA PHE A 227 18.87 -24.53 -15.94
C PHE A 227 19.52 -25.89 -15.60
N GLN A 228 20.81 -25.89 -15.27
CA GLN A 228 21.39 -26.95 -14.47
C GLN A 228 20.90 -26.73 -13.04
N ALA A 229 19.86 -27.45 -12.66
CA ALA A 229 19.37 -27.47 -11.29
C ALA A 229 20.41 -28.16 -10.40
N GLU A 230 21.37 -27.40 -9.88
CA GLU A 230 22.08 -27.84 -8.68
C GLU A 230 21.07 -27.90 -7.53
N PRO A 231 20.94 -29.04 -6.83
CA PRO A 231 20.06 -29.16 -5.68
C PRO A 231 20.69 -28.38 -4.53
N LEU A 232 20.37 -27.08 -4.43
CA LEU A 232 20.72 -26.28 -3.26
C LEU A 232 20.03 -26.91 -2.04
N SER A 233 20.82 -27.63 -1.27
CA SER A 233 20.45 -28.50 -0.15
C SER A 233 19.99 -27.75 1.11
N GLU A 234 19.78 -26.43 1.04
CA GLU A 234 19.36 -25.62 2.18
C GLU A 234 18.06 -24.85 1.89
N PRO A 235 17.07 -24.89 2.80
CA PRO A 235 15.84 -24.13 2.66
C PRO A 235 16.14 -22.63 2.75
N LEU A 236 16.12 -21.95 1.61
CA LEU A 236 16.26 -20.49 1.56
C LEU A 236 15.03 -19.81 2.17
N ASP A 237 15.24 -18.84 3.07
CA ASP A 237 14.15 -18.05 3.67
C ASP A 237 13.35 -17.29 2.60
N ILE A 238 14.01 -16.92 1.50
CA ILE A 238 13.40 -16.28 0.34
C ILE A 238 12.35 -17.19 -0.32
N ASN A 239 12.44 -18.51 -0.15
CA ASN A 239 11.47 -19.49 -0.64
C ASN A 239 10.39 -19.85 0.40
N PHE A 240 10.29 -19.12 1.51
CA PHE A 240 9.25 -19.30 2.53
C PHE A 240 7.86 -19.53 1.93
N ASN A 241 7.27 -20.71 2.15
CA ASN A 241 5.94 -21.08 1.66
C ASN A 241 5.72 -20.93 0.15
N LYS A 242 6.76 -21.08 -0.68
CA LYS A 242 6.61 -21.04 -2.14
C LYS A 242 5.60 -22.08 -2.65
N ASP A 243 5.57 -23.26 -2.03
CA ASP A 243 4.66 -24.36 -2.39
C ASP A 243 3.19 -23.98 -2.23
N PHE A 244 2.87 -23.02 -1.36
CA PHE A 244 1.50 -22.57 -1.12
C PHE A 244 0.93 -21.78 -2.31
N GLU A 245 1.79 -21.24 -3.17
CA GLU A 245 1.39 -20.51 -4.38
C GLU A 245 0.70 -21.43 -5.40
N ALA A 246 0.92 -22.76 -5.32
CA ALA A 246 0.23 -23.75 -6.15
C ALA A 246 -1.28 -23.81 -5.88
N TYR A 247 -1.73 -23.36 -4.71
CA TYR A 247 -3.15 -23.34 -4.33
C TYR A 247 -3.86 -22.04 -4.73
N TYR A 248 -3.17 -21.12 -5.43
CA TYR A 248 -3.82 -19.93 -5.95
C TYR A 248 -4.85 -20.32 -7.01
N LYS A 249 -5.97 -19.59 -7.02
CA LYS A 249 -7.06 -19.85 -7.97
C LYS A 249 -6.53 -19.71 -9.41
N ALA A 250 -6.55 -20.79 -10.18
CA ALA A 250 -5.94 -20.81 -11.52
C ALA A 250 -6.50 -19.74 -12.48
N SER A 251 -7.81 -19.44 -12.41
CA SER A 251 -8.39 -18.35 -13.21
C SER A 251 -7.90 -16.98 -12.77
N PHE A 252 -7.68 -16.76 -11.46
CA PHE A 252 -7.06 -15.52 -10.99
C PHE A 252 -5.64 -15.40 -11.53
N VAL A 253 -4.86 -16.48 -11.51
CA VAL A 253 -3.47 -16.44 -12.02
C VAL A 253 -3.39 -16.15 -13.51
N LYS A 254 -4.31 -16.69 -14.32
CA LYS A 254 -4.31 -16.54 -15.77
C LYS A 254 -4.97 -15.25 -16.26
N ASP A 255 -6.11 -14.91 -15.66
CA ASP A 255 -7.03 -13.94 -16.24
C ASP A 255 -7.00 -12.58 -15.55
N PHE A 256 -6.31 -12.41 -14.41
CA PHE A 256 -6.35 -11.18 -13.60
C PHE A 256 -6.15 -9.88 -14.41
N THR A 257 -5.06 -9.78 -15.17
CA THR A 257 -4.78 -8.60 -15.99
C THR A 257 -5.83 -8.41 -17.09
N SER A 258 -6.33 -9.51 -17.67
CA SER A 258 -7.38 -9.44 -18.71
C SER A 258 -8.73 -9.00 -18.14
N GLU A 259 -9.06 -9.38 -16.90
CA GLU A 259 -10.27 -8.93 -16.21
C GLU A 259 -10.22 -7.44 -15.91
N ILE A 260 -9.05 -6.92 -15.49
CA ILE A 260 -8.84 -5.48 -15.29
C ILE A 260 -8.97 -4.72 -16.61
N GLN A 261 -8.36 -5.21 -17.69
CA GLN A 261 -8.47 -4.59 -19.02
C GLN A 261 -9.92 -4.54 -19.52
N LYS A 262 -10.66 -5.66 -19.42
CA LYS A 262 -12.09 -5.71 -19.77
C LYS A 262 -12.92 -4.73 -18.93
N ALA A 263 -12.65 -4.64 -17.62
CA ALA A 263 -13.33 -3.70 -16.75
C ALA A 263 -13.02 -2.23 -17.12
N ARG A 264 -11.78 -1.95 -17.52
CA ARG A 264 -11.32 -0.64 -17.99
C ARG A 264 -12.00 -0.26 -19.31
N GLU A 265 -11.99 -1.15 -20.29
CA GLU A 265 -12.65 -0.96 -21.59
C GLU A 265 -14.16 -0.75 -21.42
N GLY A 266 -14.84 -1.60 -20.65
CA GLY A 266 -16.27 -1.48 -20.38
C GLY A 266 -16.62 -0.14 -19.72
N TYR A 267 -15.81 0.30 -18.75
CA TYR A 267 -16.00 1.62 -18.15
C TYR A 267 -15.89 2.76 -19.16
N TYR A 268 -14.90 2.71 -20.05
CA TYR A 268 -14.72 3.77 -21.05
C TYR A 268 -15.81 3.80 -22.12
N GLN A 269 -16.39 2.64 -22.46
CA GLN A 269 -17.57 2.56 -23.34
C GLN A 269 -18.84 3.13 -22.68
N GLU A 270 -18.98 2.97 -21.35
CA GLU A 270 -20.07 3.59 -20.60
C GLU A 270 -19.84 5.09 -20.35
N LEU A 271 -18.57 5.49 -20.20
CA LEU A 271 -18.19 6.88 -19.89
C LEU A 271 -18.62 7.84 -20.99
N SER A 272 -18.45 7.48 -22.26
CA SER A 272 -18.88 8.34 -23.39
C SER A 272 -20.38 8.64 -23.33
N LYS A 273 -21.20 7.62 -23.10
CA LYS A 273 -22.66 7.76 -22.96
C LYS A 273 -23.03 8.64 -21.77
N LYS A 274 -22.33 8.50 -20.64
CA LYS A 274 -22.55 9.32 -19.43
C LYS A 274 -22.12 10.77 -19.63
N LEU A 275 -21.07 11.02 -20.42
CA LEU A 275 -20.63 12.37 -20.75
C LEU A 275 -21.61 13.09 -21.67
N GLU A 276 -22.15 12.40 -22.67
CA GLU A 276 -23.22 12.94 -23.52
C GLU A 276 -24.45 13.34 -22.69
N THR A 277 -24.89 12.49 -21.77
CA THR A 277 -26.06 12.80 -20.93
C THR A 277 -25.78 13.94 -19.94
N ALA A 278 -24.60 13.96 -19.32
CA ALA A 278 -24.19 15.03 -18.40
C ALA A 278 -24.07 16.38 -19.12
N ARG A 279 -23.45 16.41 -20.31
CA ARG A 279 -23.32 17.62 -21.13
C ARG A 279 -24.67 18.12 -21.64
N ALA A 280 -25.55 17.22 -22.09
CA ALA A 280 -26.90 17.57 -22.54
C ALA A 280 -27.74 18.20 -21.42
N LEU A 281 -27.64 17.67 -20.20
CA LEU A 281 -28.32 18.23 -19.03
C LEU A 281 -27.70 19.55 -18.59
N ALA A 282 -26.37 19.66 -18.58
CA ALA A 282 -25.66 20.89 -18.21
C ALA A 282 -25.97 22.06 -19.17
N ARG A 283 -26.18 21.77 -20.47
CA ARG A 283 -26.58 22.77 -21.47
C ARG A 283 -28.08 23.05 -21.50
N GLY A 284 -28.88 22.25 -20.80
CA GLY A 284 -30.34 22.29 -20.92
C GLY A 284 -30.86 21.93 -22.32
N SER A 285 -30.08 21.19 -23.12
CA SER A 285 -30.50 20.79 -24.48
C SER A 285 -31.61 19.73 -24.47
N ARG A 286 -31.82 19.07 -23.32
CA ARG A 286 -32.95 18.18 -23.05
C ARG A 286 -33.53 18.46 -21.65
N GLU A 287 -34.84 18.29 -21.49
CA GLU A 287 -35.46 18.34 -20.17
C GLU A 287 -35.09 17.08 -19.36
N PRO A 288 -34.79 17.21 -18.05
CA PRO A 288 -34.55 16.07 -17.19
C PRO A 288 -35.76 15.14 -17.15
N THR A 289 -35.52 13.85 -17.32
CA THR A 289 -36.57 12.84 -17.18
C THR A 289 -37.04 12.77 -15.72
N LYS A 290 -38.29 12.37 -15.45
CA LYS A 290 -38.81 12.23 -14.07
C LYS A 290 -37.90 11.39 -13.16
N ASP A 291 -37.25 10.37 -13.70
CA ASP A 291 -36.31 9.52 -12.97
C ASP A 291 -34.98 10.24 -12.66
N GLU A 292 -34.51 11.11 -13.56
CA GLU A 292 -33.28 11.91 -13.37
C GLU A 292 -33.49 13.06 -12.40
N VAL A 293 -34.72 13.57 -12.26
CA VAL A 293 -35.06 14.53 -11.21
C VAL A 293 -34.95 13.91 -9.82
N ASN A 294 -35.37 12.64 -9.68
CA ASN A 294 -35.29 11.91 -8.43
C ASN A 294 -33.87 11.37 -8.16
N TYR A 295 -33.14 10.99 -9.22
CA TYR A 295 -31.79 10.44 -9.17
C TYR A 295 -30.91 11.13 -10.21
N PRO A 296 -30.33 12.30 -9.89
CA PRO A 296 -29.55 13.05 -10.86
C PRO A 296 -28.35 12.22 -11.33
N PRO A 297 -28.12 12.14 -12.66
CA PRO A 297 -26.95 11.45 -13.17
C PRO A 297 -25.68 12.21 -12.75
N PRO A 298 -24.53 11.52 -12.68
CA PRO A 298 -23.28 12.14 -12.26
C PRO A 298 -22.91 13.33 -13.15
N THR A 299 -22.46 14.41 -12.52
CA THR A 299 -21.95 15.58 -13.25
C THR A 299 -20.60 15.28 -13.90
N GLU A 300 -20.17 16.09 -14.86
CA GLU A 300 -18.87 15.89 -15.52
C GLU A 300 -17.69 15.90 -14.53
N VAL A 301 -17.74 16.76 -13.50
CA VAL A 301 -16.72 16.83 -12.45
C VAL A 301 -16.70 15.53 -11.64
N GLU A 302 -17.87 14.99 -11.31
CA GLU A 302 -17.98 13.70 -10.61
C GLU A 302 -17.49 12.54 -11.48
N LEU A 303 -17.75 12.56 -12.80
CA LEU A 303 -17.23 11.56 -13.73
C LEU A 303 -15.69 11.63 -13.86
N ARG A 304 -15.09 12.82 -13.82
CA ARG A 304 -13.62 12.98 -13.76
C ARG A 304 -13.06 12.39 -12.46
N ALA A 305 -13.68 12.67 -11.32
CA ALA A 305 -13.28 12.11 -10.03
C ALA A 305 -13.46 10.58 -9.99
N GLU A 306 -14.55 10.06 -10.56
CA GLU A 306 -14.81 8.62 -10.68
C GLU A 306 -13.72 7.94 -11.53
N ARG A 307 -13.37 8.56 -12.67
CA ARG A 307 -12.30 8.08 -13.56
C ARG A 307 -10.97 8.02 -12.82
N MET A 308 -10.58 9.12 -12.16
CA MET A 308 -9.36 9.19 -11.36
C MET A 308 -9.27 8.04 -10.36
N LYS A 309 -10.35 7.83 -9.58
CA LYS A 309 -10.40 6.77 -8.57
C LYS A 309 -10.33 5.36 -9.16
N LYS A 310 -10.98 5.12 -10.30
CA LYS A 310 -10.96 3.82 -10.98
C LYS A 310 -9.60 3.52 -11.61
N GLU A 311 -9.01 4.50 -12.28
CA GLU A 311 -7.68 4.37 -12.88
C GLU A 311 -6.59 4.14 -11.84
N LEU A 312 -6.61 4.91 -10.75
CA LEU A 312 -5.69 4.71 -9.63
C LEU A 312 -5.83 3.29 -9.07
N ARG A 313 -7.08 2.85 -8.87
CA ARG A 313 -7.39 1.50 -8.38
C ARG A 313 -6.85 0.42 -9.31
N TRP A 314 -7.11 0.50 -10.61
CA TRP A 314 -6.66 -0.53 -11.56
C TRP A 314 -5.14 -0.60 -11.61
N ARG A 315 -4.45 0.54 -11.69
CA ARG A 315 -2.98 0.57 -11.68
C ARG A 315 -2.39 0.02 -10.39
N SER A 316 -2.98 0.35 -9.23
CA SER A 316 -2.56 -0.22 -7.94
C SER A 316 -2.82 -1.72 -7.86
N ASP A 317 -3.97 -2.20 -8.33
CA ASP A 317 -4.31 -3.63 -8.34
C ASP A 317 -3.36 -4.40 -9.28
N GLU A 318 -3.02 -3.86 -10.46
CA GLU A 318 -2.02 -4.41 -11.40
C GLU A 318 -0.62 -4.48 -10.78
N ALA A 319 -0.11 -3.36 -10.25
CA ALA A 319 1.21 -3.30 -9.63
C ALA A 319 1.31 -4.20 -8.38
N GLY A 320 0.24 -4.29 -7.61
CA GLY A 320 0.14 -5.19 -6.46
C GLY A 320 0.17 -6.66 -6.86
N TRP A 321 -0.54 -7.01 -7.94
CA TRP A 321 -0.52 -8.36 -8.47
C TRP A 321 0.85 -8.77 -9.02
N ASP A 322 1.56 -7.86 -9.68
CA ASP A 322 2.93 -8.12 -10.15
C ASP A 322 3.90 -8.48 -9.03
N ILE A 323 3.66 -7.99 -7.81
CA ILE A 323 4.42 -8.34 -6.61
C ILE A 323 4.04 -9.74 -6.11
N VAL A 324 2.74 -10.08 -6.07
CA VAL A 324 2.25 -11.28 -5.38
C VAL A 324 2.19 -12.52 -6.28
N LYS A 325 2.10 -12.35 -7.61
CA LYS A 325 1.89 -13.45 -8.57
C LYS A 325 2.89 -14.61 -8.38
N PRO A 326 2.48 -15.87 -8.65
CA PRO A 326 3.35 -17.03 -8.43
C PRO A 326 4.68 -17.01 -9.21
N SER A 327 4.67 -16.41 -10.40
CA SER A 327 5.87 -16.26 -11.22
C SER A 327 6.85 -15.21 -10.70
N SER A 328 6.41 -14.31 -9.80
CA SER A 328 7.24 -13.26 -9.23
C SER A 328 8.02 -13.78 -8.03
N SER A 329 9.34 -13.55 -8.03
CA SER A 329 10.20 -13.84 -6.89
C SER A 329 10.05 -12.78 -5.80
N VAL A 330 10.46 -13.11 -4.58
CA VAL A 330 10.51 -12.12 -3.49
C VAL A 330 11.57 -11.08 -3.84
N ALA A 331 11.20 -9.80 -3.80
CA ALA A 331 12.11 -8.70 -4.07
C ALA A 331 13.28 -8.70 -3.06
N TRP A 332 14.50 -8.84 -3.56
CA TRP A 332 15.71 -8.88 -2.73
C TRP A 332 16.66 -7.73 -3.08
N ASP A 333 17.42 -7.29 -2.08
CA ASP A 333 18.51 -6.32 -2.17
C ASP A 333 19.66 -6.86 -1.32
N GLU A 334 20.89 -6.83 -1.83
CA GLU A 334 22.03 -7.42 -1.16
C GLU A 334 22.35 -6.75 0.20
N ARG A 335 21.99 -5.47 0.36
CA ARG A 335 22.12 -4.74 1.63
C ARG A 335 21.24 -5.32 2.75
N PHE A 336 20.25 -6.14 2.42
CA PHE A 336 19.44 -6.83 3.41
C PHE A 336 20.14 -8.02 4.06
N ARG A 337 21.15 -8.61 3.41
CA ARG A 337 21.82 -9.82 3.90
C ARG A 337 22.44 -9.64 5.29
N SER A 338 23.08 -8.50 5.54
CA SER A 338 23.68 -8.19 6.84
C SER A 338 22.70 -7.64 7.88
N THR A 339 21.53 -7.19 7.42
CA THR A 339 20.65 -6.32 8.22
C THR A 339 19.40 -7.05 8.69
N LEU A 340 18.84 -7.93 7.87
CA LEU A 340 17.64 -8.69 8.21
C LEU A 340 17.99 -9.94 9.01
N ARG A 341 17.22 -10.15 10.07
CA ARG A 341 17.29 -11.33 10.92
C ARG A 341 15.93 -12.01 10.97
N VAL A 342 15.92 -13.31 11.22
CA VAL A 342 14.70 -14.13 11.33
C VAL A 342 14.70 -14.86 12.67
N PHE A 343 13.55 -14.93 13.31
CA PHE A 343 13.35 -15.75 14.51
C PHE A 343 13.40 -17.24 14.16
N VAL A 344 14.19 -17.99 14.91
CA VAL A 344 14.37 -19.43 14.72
C VAL A 344 13.81 -20.21 15.88
N GLU A 345 13.63 -21.51 15.65
CA GLU A 345 13.40 -22.44 16.76
C GLU A 345 14.59 -22.39 17.71
N PRO A 346 14.34 -22.17 19.01
CA PRO A 346 15.42 -21.98 19.96
C PRO A 346 16.23 -23.26 20.14
N SER A 347 17.53 -23.10 20.28
CA SER A 347 18.44 -24.19 20.63
C SER A 347 18.11 -24.73 22.03
N SER A 348 18.37 -26.02 22.27
CA SER A 348 18.11 -26.64 23.59
C SER A 348 18.83 -25.94 24.74
N GLU A 349 20.01 -25.38 24.48
CA GLU A 349 20.77 -24.56 25.42
C GLU A 349 20.01 -23.27 25.76
N ARG A 350 19.55 -22.55 24.73
CA ARG A 350 18.80 -21.31 24.90
C ARG A 350 17.46 -21.53 25.59
N GLU A 351 16.78 -22.63 25.30
CA GLU A 351 15.56 -23.01 26.01
C GLU A 351 15.81 -23.28 27.49
N ALA A 352 16.89 -23.99 27.82
CA ALA A 352 17.25 -24.29 29.20
C ALA A 352 17.61 -23.01 29.97
N GLU A 353 18.33 -22.07 29.35
CA GLU A 353 18.58 -20.74 29.90
C GLU A 353 17.30 -19.97 30.17
N PHE A 354 16.41 -19.92 29.17
CA PHE A 354 15.14 -19.19 29.29
C PHE A 354 14.27 -19.75 30.41
N ARG A 355 14.19 -21.09 30.56
CA ARG A 355 13.46 -21.73 31.66
C ARG A 355 14.04 -21.38 33.03
N ARG A 356 15.38 -21.40 33.18
CA ARG A 356 16.04 -21.00 34.43
C ARG A 356 15.74 -19.55 34.79
N GLN A 357 15.79 -18.65 33.81
CA GLN A 357 15.45 -17.23 34.02
C GLN A 357 13.97 -17.07 34.43
N ALA A 358 13.07 -17.80 33.79
CA ALA A 358 11.65 -17.78 34.13
C ALA A 358 11.40 -18.29 35.56
N GLU A 359 12.05 -19.39 35.97
CA GLU A 359 11.98 -19.93 37.34
C GLU A 359 12.52 -18.94 38.37
N GLU A 360 13.66 -18.29 38.09
CA GLU A 360 14.23 -17.25 38.95
C GLU A 360 13.26 -16.06 39.12
N ILE A 361 12.70 -15.56 38.03
CA ILE A 361 11.74 -14.46 38.05
C ILE A 361 10.50 -14.86 38.86
N MET A 362 9.91 -16.03 38.61
CA MET A 362 8.73 -16.49 39.35
C MET A 362 9.04 -16.65 40.85
N SER A 363 10.22 -17.18 41.21
CA SER A 363 10.63 -17.28 42.60
C SER A 363 10.81 -15.90 43.26
N SER A 364 11.31 -14.91 42.52
CA SER A 364 11.48 -13.54 43.00
C SER A 364 10.15 -12.81 43.22
N VAL A 365 9.15 -13.09 42.36
CA VAL A 365 7.80 -12.54 42.48
C VAL A 365 7.10 -13.15 43.70
N ALA A 366 7.16 -14.47 43.87
CA ALA A 366 6.58 -15.15 45.03
C ALA A 366 7.13 -14.62 46.36
N ARG A 367 8.45 -14.41 46.46
CA ARG A 367 9.06 -13.81 47.66
C ARG A 367 8.56 -12.39 47.94
N LYS A 368 8.40 -11.57 46.90
CA LYS A 368 7.87 -10.21 47.04
C LYS A 368 6.39 -10.19 47.47
N GLU A 369 5.61 -11.18 47.04
CA GLU A 369 4.21 -11.33 47.46
C GLU A 369 4.12 -11.79 48.91
N GLU A 370 5.00 -12.69 49.36
CA GLU A 370 5.11 -13.09 50.77
C GLU A 370 5.55 -11.93 51.69
N GLU A 371 6.45 -11.05 51.23
CA GLU A 371 6.86 -9.86 51.98
C GLU A 371 5.78 -8.77 52.07
N GLN A 372 4.72 -8.85 51.26
CA GLN A 372 3.62 -7.88 51.24
C GLN A 372 2.38 -8.33 52.04
N GLN A 373 2.32 -9.59 52.49
CA GLN A 373 1.28 -10.13 53.37
C GLN A 373 1.71 -10.06 54.84
#